data_AF-A0A8J3LT95-F1
#
_entry.id   AF-A0A8J3LT95-F1
#
_cell.length_a   1.000
_cell.length_b   1.000
_cell.length_c   1.000
_cell.angle_alpha   90.00
_cell.angle_beta   90.00
_cell.angle_gamma   90.00
#
_symmetry.space_group_name_H-M   'P 1'
#
loop_
_entity.id
_entity.type
_entity.pdbx_description
1 polymer ?
#
loop_
_entity_poly.entity_id
_entity_poly.type
_entity_poly.pdbx_seq_one_letter_code
_entity_poly.pdbx_strand_id
1 'polypeptide(L)'
;MTTDLPERAGEVVNLTSGTGKIVRTGRWRGPRVLRIKSVYGGPRLDLSEAVIEYPEITLDLNLMYGSARIILPQGASADADGVNCEWGRVLSKVPGAPRPGQLHVRVTGKLGYGKVRIRYGSARKRRWFTR
;
A
#
# COMPACT_ATOMS: atom_id res chain seq x y z
N MET A 1 -22.59 -22.89 -8.58
CA MET A 1 -22.44 -22.03 -7.39
C MET A 1 -20.99 -22.13 -6.96
N THR A 2 -20.18 -21.12 -7.25
CA THR A 2 -18.73 -21.16 -6.98
C THR A 2 -18.51 -21.00 -5.49
N THR A 3 -18.07 -22.08 -4.85
CA THR A 3 -17.64 -22.14 -3.45
C THR A 3 -16.63 -21.03 -3.15
N ASP A 4 -17.08 -20.10 -2.35
CA ASP A 4 -16.31 -19.20 -1.49
C ASP A 4 -15.38 -20.04 -0.59
N LEU A 5 -14.21 -20.39 -1.13
CA LEU A 5 -13.09 -20.89 -0.34
C LEU A 5 -12.77 -19.83 0.73
N PRO A 6 -12.59 -20.21 2.00
CA PRO A 6 -12.26 -19.24 3.03
C PRO A 6 -10.94 -18.57 2.67
N GLU A 7 -10.96 -17.25 2.41
CA GLU A 7 -9.75 -16.42 2.33
C GLU A 7 -8.87 -16.81 3.52
N ARG A 8 -7.68 -17.38 3.28
CA ARG A 8 -6.81 -17.82 4.38
C ARG A 8 -6.57 -16.61 5.29
N ALA A 9 -6.87 -16.76 6.58
CA ALA A 9 -6.64 -15.70 7.56
C ALA A 9 -5.18 -15.22 7.47
N GLY A 10 -4.98 -13.95 7.11
CA GLY A 10 -3.66 -13.35 6.84
C GLY A 10 -3.35 -13.06 5.36
N GLU A 11 -4.11 -13.63 4.42
CA GLU A 11 -4.05 -13.28 2.99
C GLU A 11 -4.73 -11.93 2.74
N VAL A 12 -5.80 -11.63 3.48
CA VAL A 12 -6.53 -10.37 3.43
C VAL A 12 -6.57 -9.73 4.80
N VAL A 13 -6.24 -8.44 4.87
CA VAL A 13 -6.32 -7.62 6.09
C VAL A 13 -7.19 -6.41 5.81
N ASN A 14 -8.13 -6.14 6.72
CA ASN A 14 -9.01 -4.98 6.67
C ASN A 14 -8.67 -4.02 7.82
N LEU A 15 -8.38 -2.75 7.50
CA LEU A 15 -8.13 -1.70 8.48
C LEU A 15 -9.10 -0.55 8.27
N THR A 16 -9.77 -0.13 9.34
CA THR A 16 -10.71 1.00 9.31
C THR A 16 -10.31 2.05 10.33
N SER A 17 -10.37 3.33 9.95
CA SER A 17 -10.19 4.44 10.88
C SER A 17 -11.14 5.60 10.57
N GLY A 18 -11.68 6.23 11.61
CA GLY A 18 -12.45 7.47 11.45
C GLY A 18 -11.51 8.68 11.31
N THR A 19 -10.68 8.92 12.32
CA THR A 19 -9.83 10.12 12.44
C THR A 19 -8.34 9.81 12.67
N GLY A 20 -8.00 8.53 12.85
CA GLY A 20 -6.66 8.08 13.19
C GLY A 20 -5.77 7.85 11.98
N LYS A 21 -4.45 7.76 12.21
CA LYS A 21 -3.49 7.36 11.18
C LYS A 21 -3.27 5.86 11.24
N ILE A 22 -3.45 5.19 10.11
CA ILE A 22 -3.04 3.80 9.93
C ILE A 22 -1.57 3.80 9.52
N VAL A 23 -0.69 3.26 10.37
CA VAL A 23 0.76 3.21 10.13
C VAL A 23 1.23 1.76 10.18
N ARG A 24 1.96 1.35 9.13
CA ARG A 24 2.68 0.08 9.05
C ARG A 24 4.11 0.39 8.63
N THR A 25 5.05 0.21 9.54
CA THR A 25 6.47 0.52 9.36
C THR A 25 7.34 -0.51 10.06
N GLY A 26 8.62 -0.60 9.69
CA GLY A 26 9.53 -1.59 10.24
C GLY A 26 9.31 -2.97 9.64
N ARG A 27 9.72 -4.01 10.36
CA ARG A 27 9.50 -5.40 9.95
C ARG A 27 8.10 -5.86 10.30
N TRP A 28 7.22 -5.95 9.31
CA TRP A 28 5.88 -6.50 9.44
C TRP A 28 5.58 -7.45 8.28
N ARG A 29 4.71 -8.44 8.51
CA ARG A 29 4.29 -9.39 7.48
C ARG A 29 3.17 -8.75 6.65
N GLY A 30 3.41 -8.54 5.36
CA GLY A 30 2.41 -7.95 4.48
C GLY A 30 1.45 -9.01 3.92
N PRO A 31 0.13 -8.72 3.93
CA PRO A 31 -0.86 -9.60 3.34
C PRO A 31 -0.82 -9.53 1.81
N ARG A 32 -1.47 -10.47 1.14
CA ARG A 32 -1.68 -10.41 -0.30
C ARG A 32 -2.63 -9.27 -0.67
N VAL A 33 -3.63 -9.00 0.17
CA VAL A 33 -4.60 -7.92 0.01
C VAL A 33 -4.70 -7.12 1.30
N LEU A 34 -4.53 -5.81 1.19
CA LEU A 34 -4.72 -4.87 2.29
C LEU A 34 -5.81 -3.88 1.92
N ARG A 35 -6.97 -4.00 2.56
CA ARG A 35 -8.10 -3.08 2.39
C ARG A 35 -8.07 -2.04 3.51
N ILE A 36 -8.09 -0.76 3.14
CA ILE A 36 -8.01 0.35 4.08
C ILE A 36 -9.16 1.32 3.82
N LYS A 37 -9.97 1.54 4.86
CA LYS A 37 -11.04 2.55 4.87
C LYS A 37 -10.70 3.65 5.85
N SER A 38 -10.68 4.90 5.40
CA SER A 38 -10.43 6.06 6.28
C SER A 38 -11.33 7.22 5.91
N VAL A 39 -12.02 7.79 6.90
CA VAL A 39 -12.79 9.03 6.65
C VAL A 39 -11.84 10.22 6.63
N TYR A 40 -11.03 10.38 7.67
CA TYR A 40 -9.99 11.39 7.75
C TYR A 40 -8.61 10.75 7.87
N GLY A 41 -7.62 11.39 7.26
CA GLY A 41 -6.26 10.87 7.21
C GLY A 41 -6.08 9.76 6.17
N GLY A 42 -4.91 9.17 6.15
CA GLY A 42 -4.62 8.10 5.21
C GLY A 42 -3.41 7.28 5.65
N PRO A 43 -3.22 6.11 5.03
CA PRO A 43 -2.26 5.15 5.52
C PRO A 43 -0.84 5.59 5.19
N ARG A 44 0.08 5.32 6.11
CA ARG A 44 1.51 5.30 5.85
C ARG A 44 1.97 3.85 5.87
N LEU A 45 2.21 3.32 4.67
CA LEU A 45 2.67 1.95 4.46
C LEU A 45 4.13 1.99 4.03
N ASP A 46 5.00 1.42 4.85
CA ASP A 46 6.40 1.23 4.53
C ASP A 46 6.66 -0.24 4.27
N LEU A 47 6.77 -0.57 2.98
CA LEU A 47 7.05 -1.90 2.49
C LEU A 47 8.55 -2.14 2.29
N SER A 48 9.42 -1.13 2.51
CA SER A 48 10.85 -1.32 2.31
C SER A 48 11.48 -2.31 3.29
N GLU A 49 10.84 -2.52 4.44
CA GLU A 49 11.25 -3.45 5.50
C GLU A 49 10.21 -4.55 5.74
N ALA A 50 9.12 -4.57 4.95
CA ALA A 50 8.07 -5.56 5.08
C ALA A 50 8.52 -6.93 4.56
N VAL A 51 8.10 -7.98 5.24
CA VAL A 51 8.25 -9.36 4.76
C VAL A 51 7.02 -9.67 3.92
N ILE A 52 7.20 -9.74 2.61
CA ILE A 52 6.16 -10.05 1.63
C ILE A 52 6.50 -11.39 1.00
N GLU A 53 5.62 -12.37 1.18
CA GLU A 53 5.79 -13.72 0.61
C GLU A 53 5.17 -13.85 -0.79
N TYR A 54 4.54 -12.78 -1.27
CA TYR A 54 3.81 -12.74 -2.52
C TYR A 54 4.57 -11.90 -3.56
N PRO A 55 4.60 -12.33 -4.84
CA PRO A 55 5.18 -11.52 -5.92
C PRO A 55 4.35 -10.24 -6.18
N GLU A 56 3.06 -10.29 -5.90
CA GLU A 56 2.13 -9.18 -6.03
C GLU A 56 1.31 -9.00 -4.76
N ILE A 57 1.08 -7.75 -4.37
CA ILE A 57 0.08 -7.39 -3.36
C ILE A 57 -0.92 -6.38 -3.92
N THR A 58 -2.14 -6.40 -3.39
CA THR A 58 -3.18 -5.42 -3.70
C THR A 58 -3.42 -4.52 -2.49
N LEU A 59 -3.36 -3.20 -2.70
CA LEU A 59 -3.75 -2.18 -1.74
C LEU A 59 -5.07 -1.57 -2.22
N ASP A 60 -6.16 -1.85 -1.51
CA ASP A 60 -7.48 -1.26 -1.76
C ASP A 60 -7.68 -0.10 -0.78
N LEU A 61 -7.68 1.12 -1.31
CA LEU A 61 -7.72 2.36 -0.54
C LEU A 61 -9.04 3.08 -0.77
N ASN A 62 -9.88 3.14 0.26
CA ASN A 62 -11.09 3.95 0.27
C ASN A 62 -10.93 5.09 1.29
N LEU A 63 -10.56 6.27 0.80
CA LEU A 63 -10.22 7.43 1.61
C LEU A 63 -11.13 8.61 1.26
N MET A 64 -11.85 9.16 2.24
CA MET A 64 -12.73 10.30 1.98
C MET A 64 -11.96 11.63 2.00
N TYR A 65 -11.17 11.89 3.05
CA TYR A 65 -10.35 13.09 3.21
C TYR A 65 -8.95 12.72 3.72
N GLY A 66 -7.93 12.70 2.86
CA GLY A 66 -6.59 12.36 3.37
C GLY A 66 -5.49 12.13 2.36
N SER A 67 -4.45 11.42 2.77
CA SER A 67 -3.32 11.13 1.89
C SER A 67 -2.70 9.78 2.23
N ALA A 68 -2.53 8.93 1.23
CA ALA A 68 -1.78 7.69 1.38
C ALA A 68 -0.31 7.92 1.02
N ARG A 69 0.59 7.37 1.83
CA ARG A 69 2.03 7.31 1.53
C ARG A 69 2.44 5.85 1.50
N ILE A 70 2.83 5.39 0.32
CA ILE A 70 3.30 4.03 0.07
C ILE A 70 4.80 4.11 -0.26
N ILE A 71 5.60 3.41 0.53
CA ILE A 71 7.05 3.37 0.39
C ILE A 71 7.43 1.95 -0.01
N LEU A 72 8.05 1.80 -1.17
CA LEU A 72 8.43 0.50 -1.72
C LEU A 72 9.90 0.18 -1.50
N PRO A 73 10.28 -1.11 -1.43
CA PRO A 73 11.67 -1.53 -1.54
C PRO A 73 12.21 -1.17 -2.94
N GLN A 74 13.54 -1.01 -3.04
CA GLN A 74 14.20 -0.70 -4.32
C GLN A 74 13.95 -1.83 -5.34
N GLY A 75 13.68 -1.46 -6.59
CA GLY A 75 13.42 -2.41 -7.68
C GLY A 75 11.96 -2.86 -7.80
N ALA A 76 11.14 -2.62 -6.77
CA ALA A 76 9.70 -2.88 -6.82
C ALA A 76 8.97 -1.94 -7.80
N SER A 77 7.81 -2.39 -8.26
CA SER A 77 6.94 -1.66 -9.18
C SER A 77 5.58 -1.40 -8.53
N ALA A 78 4.84 -0.42 -9.05
CA ALA A 78 3.46 -0.24 -8.66
C ALA A 78 2.59 0.30 -9.78
N ASP A 79 1.46 -0.36 -9.96
CA ASP A 79 0.35 0.11 -10.78
C ASP A 79 -0.68 0.80 -9.87
N ALA A 80 -1.10 2.00 -10.25
CA ALA A 80 -2.11 2.77 -9.52
C ALA A 80 -3.28 3.21 -10.42
N ASP A 81 -3.42 2.60 -11.60
CA ASP A 81 -4.45 2.97 -12.59
C ASP A 81 -5.85 2.55 -12.11
N GLY A 82 -5.94 1.60 -11.18
CA GLY A 82 -7.17 1.22 -10.51
C GLY A 82 -7.67 2.20 -9.44
N VAL A 83 -6.99 3.34 -9.24
CA VAL A 83 -7.40 4.36 -8.26
C VAL A 83 -8.27 5.42 -8.93
N ASN A 84 -9.51 5.53 -8.46
CA ASN A 84 -10.38 6.64 -8.83
C ASN A 84 -10.20 7.79 -7.82
N CYS A 85 -9.73 8.94 -8.30
CA CYS A 85 -9.54 10.14 -7.47
C CYS A 85 -10.48 11.23 -7.94
N GLU A 86 -11.42 11.63 -7.09
CA GLU A 86 -12.38 12.69 -7.40
C GLU A 86 -11.70 14.07 -7.35
N TRP A 87 -11.00 14.35 -6.25
CA TRP A 87 -10.24 15.59 -6.07
C TRP A 87 -8.84 15.32 -5.53
N GLY A 88 -7.82 15.72 -6.32
CA GLY A 88 -6.42 15.69 -5.93
C GLY A 88 -5.52 14.99 -6.94
N ARG A 89 -4.61 14.12 -6.48
CA ARG A 89 -3.62 13.49 -7.38
C ARG A 89 -3.12 12.13 -6.91
N VAL A 90 -2.99 11.21 -7.85
CA VAL A 90 -2.18 9.98 -7.71
C VAL A 90 -0.80 10.24 -8.31
N LEU A 91 0.25 10.06 -7.52
CA LEU A 91 1.64 10.25 -7.95
C LEU A 91 2.45 8.98 -7.68
N SER A 92 2.78 8.26 -8.74
CA SER A 92 3.76 7.18 -8.71
C SER A 92 5.13 7.69 -9.15
N LYS A 93 6.18 7.40 -8.36
CA LYS A 93 7.59 7.65 -8.71
C LYS A 93 8.36 6.35 -8.88
N VAL A 94 7.67 5.27 -9.23
CA VAL A 94 8.22 3.94 -9.45
C VAL A 94 7.71 3.40 -10.80
N PRO A 95 8.35 2.39 -11.40
CA PRO A 95 7.86 1.75 -12.62
C PRO A 95 6.45 1.19 -12.44
N GLY A 96 5.60 1.36 -13.46
CA GLY A 96 4.22 0.85 -13.46
C GLY A 96 4.11 -0.65 -13.73
N ALA A 97 4.94 -1.17 -14.64
CA ALA A 97 4.88 -2.58 -15.04
C ALA A 97 5.58 -3.51 -14.03
N PRO A 98 5.03 -4.72 -13.79
CA PRO A 98 5.66 -5.74 -12.98
C PRO A 98 7.02 -6.14 -13.54
N ARG A 99 7.95 -6.52 -12.65
CA ARG A 99 9.28 -7.00 -13.00
C ARG A 99 9.50 -8.40 -12.43
N PRO A 100 10.08 -9.35 -13.20
CA PRO A 100 10.33 -10.69 -12.71
C PRO A 100 11.15 -10.69 -11.40
N GLY A 101 10.71 -11.46 -10.41
CA GLY A 101 11.40 -11.59 -9.12
C GLY A 101 11.35 -10.36 -8.21
N GLN A 102 10.60 -9.31 -8.58
CA GLN A 102 10.44 -8.11 -7.76
C GLN A 102 8.99 -7.94 -7.32
N LEU A 103 8.81 -7.33 -6.15
CA LEU A 103 7.48 -6.99 -5.63
C LEU A 103 6.75 -6.06 -6.61
N HIS A 104 5.55 -6.45 -6.99
CA HIS A 104 4.59 -5.61 -7.68
C HIS A 104 3.46 -5.20 -6.71
N VAL A 105 3.11 -3.92 -6.70
CA VAL A 105 2.03 -3.40 -5.86
C VAL A 105 0.92 -2.84 -6.74
N ARG A 106 -0.23 -3.48 -6.72
CA ARG A 106 -1.44 -2.93 -7.35
C ARG A 106 -2.19 -2.07 -6.35
N VAL A 107 -2.42 -0.80 -6.70
CA VAL A 107 -3.17 0.15 -5.88
C VAL A 107 -4.51 0.40 -6.55
N THR A 108 -5.58 0.22 -5.78
CA THR A 108 -6.96 0.34 -6.24
C THR A 108 -7.78 1.14 -5.23
N GLY A 109 -8.99 1.52 -5.62
CA GLY A 109 -10.00 2.06 -4.71
C GLY A 109 -10.43 3.48 -5.05
N LYS A 110 -11.01 4.18 -4.07
CA LYS A 110 -11.63 5.50 -4.24
C LYS A 110 -11.02 6.52 -3.30
N LEU A 111 -10.68 7.68 -3.83
CA LEU A 111 -10.23 8.84 -3.08
C LEU A 111 -11.20 9.99 -3.33
N GLY A 112 -11.85 10.48 -2.28
CA GLY A 112 -12.64 11.72 -2.37
C GLY A 112 -11.71 12.91 -2.54
N TYR A 113 -11.16 13.40 -1.43
CA TYR A 113 -10.24 14.54 -1.40
C TYR A 113 -8.87 14.12 -0.87
N GLY A 114 -7.86 14.04 -1.74
CA GLY A 114 -6.57 13.58 -1.27
C GLY A 114 -5.45 13.36 -2.27
N LYS A 115 -4.38 12.72 -1.80
CA LYS A 115 -3.29 12.27 -2.66
C LYS A 115 -2.77 10.89 -2.29
N VAL A 116 -2.46 10.10 -3.30
CA VAL A 116 -1.66 8.88 -3.14
C VAL A 116 -0.25 9.21 -3.63
N ARG A 117 0.75 8.92 -2.81
CA ARG A 117 2.16 9.04 -3.19
C ARG A 117 2.86 7.71 -3.03
N ILE A 118 3.33 7.16 -4.15
CA ILE A 118 4.14 5.94 -4.23
C ILE A 118 5.57 6.33 -4.56
N ARG A 119 6.53 5.83 -3.78
CA ARG A 119 7.95 6.12 -3.96
C ARG A 119 8.80 5.03 -3.33
N TYR A 120 10.08 4.99 -3.67
CA TYR A 120 11.02 4.17 -2.94
C TYR A 120 11.35 4.71 -1.54
N GLY A 121 11.78 3.80 -0.67
CA GLY A 121 12.48 4.11 0.58
C GLY A 121 13.81 4.83 0.31
N SER A 122 14.16 5.80 1.17
CA SER A 122 15.48 6.42 1.10
C SER A 122 16.53 5.42 1.59
N ALA A 123 17.59 5.21 0.82
CA ALA A 123 18.73 4.38 1.22
C ALA A 123 19.33 4.81 2.58
N ARG A 124 19.12 6.07 2.98
CA ARG A 124 19.60 6.64 4.25
C ARG A 124 18.98 6.00 5.49
N LYS A 125 17.82 5.37 5.37
CA LYS A 125 17.11 4.75 6.50
C LYS A 125 17.82 3.51 7.07
N ARG A 126 18.69 2.86 6.28
CA ARG A 126 19.56 1.75 6.74
C ARG A 126 20.67 2.19 7.70
N ARG A 127 20.93 3.50 7.88
CA ARG A 127 22.02 4.00 8.73
C ARG A 127 21.60 4.51 10.12
N TRP A 128 20.33 4.42 10.49
CA TRP A 128 19.85 4.93 11.79
C TRP A 128 19.43 3.86 12.80
N PHE A 129 19.39 2.58 12.41
CA PHE A 129 18.97 1.48 13.28
C PHE A 129 20.10 0.52 13.68
N THR A 130 21.36 0.97 13.60
CA THR A 130 22.48 0.27 14.25
C THR A 130 22.92 1.07 15.47
N ARG A 131 22.22 0.86 16.58
CA ARG A 131 22.79 0.98 17.94
C ARG A 131 21.96 0.16 18.92
#